data_AF-A0A0C9TIL6-F1
#
_entry.id   AF-A0A0C9TIL6-F1
#
_cell.length_a   1.000
_cell.length_b   1.000
_cell.length_c   1.000
_cell.angle_alpha   90.00
_cell.angle_beta   90.00
_cell.angle_gamma   90.00
#
_symmetry.space_group_name_H-M   'P 1'
#
loop_
_entity.id
_entity.type
_entity.pdbx_description
1 polymer ?
#
loop_
_entity_poly.entity_id
_entity_poly.type
_entity_poly.pdbx_seq_one_letter_code
_entity_poly.pdbx_strand_id
1 'polypeptide(L)'
;MLNPLPEKDIGESEFHFDRGEQEIVEHVKRDLGQIEEDKIDIDSDSNSNSNSDSEDEEALRVGNDIKMCCVMEHACLKYAQLDSSLELMQQLHIFHSHLRATAMQTVKQTMLDHFVSRAGHA
;
A
#
# COMPACT_ATOMS: atom_id res chain seq x y z
N MET A 1 6.25 -40.97 20.00
CA MET A 1 5.72 -39.84 19.20
C MET A 1 5.17 -38.84 20.19
N LEU A 2 5.71 -37.62 20.21
CA LEU A 2 5.27 -36.58 21.16
C LEU A 2 3.88 -36.09 20.75
N ASN A 3 2.94 -36.08 21.70
CA ASN A 3 1.66 -35.40 21.53
C ASN A 3 1.93 -33.89 21.34
N PRO A 4 1.23 -33.22 20.42
CA PRO A 4 1.37 -31.78 20.27
C PRO A 4 1.03 -31.08 21.58
N LEU A 5 1.74 -29.98 21.87
CA LEU A 5 1.47 -29.14 23.03
C LEU A 5 0.05 -28.55 22.93
N PRO A 6 -0.69 -28.43 24.05
CA PRO A 6 -1.97 -27.75 24.05
C PRO A 6 -1.78 -26.30 23.59
N GLU A 7 -2.67 -25.83 22.73
CA GLU A 7 -2.67 -24.46 22.23
C GLU A 7 -2.73 -23.49 23.41
N LYS A 8 -1.86 -22.47 23.38
CA LYS A 8 -1.86 -21.41 24.37
C LYS A 8 -3.05 -20.50 24.04
N ASP A 9 -3.98 -20.34 24.98
CA ASP A 9 -5.04 -19.34 24.85
C ASP A 9 -4.41 -17.99 24.50
N ILE A 10 -4.83 -17.43 23.36
CA ILE A 10 -4.50 -16.06 22.99
C ILE A 10 -5.31 -15.18 23.93
N GLY A 11 -4.74 -14.93 25.10
CA GLY A 11 -5.29 -14.04 26.11
C GLY A 11 -5.46 -12.63 25.56
N GLU A 12 -6.66 -12.09 25.79
CA GLU A 12 -7.11 -10.71 25.63
C GLU A 12 -6.52 -9.95 24.42
N SER A 13 -7.23 -10.03 23.30
CA SER A 13 -7.12 -9.06 22.22
C SER A 13 -7.21 -7.63 22.77
N GLU A 14 -6.29 -6.75 22.35
CA GLU A 14 -6.34 -5.31 22.65
C GLU A 14 -7.68 -4.68 22.21
N PHE A 15 -8.32 -5.31 21.23
CA PHE A 15 -9.68 -5.01 20.83
C PHE A 15 -10.66 -5.88 21.61
N HIS A 16 -11.15 -5.32 22.72
CA HIS A 16 -12.26 -5.87 23.50
C HIS A 16 -13.49 -4.99 23.30
N PHE A 17 -14.54 -5.56 22.71
CA PHE A 17 -15.78 -4.85 22.38
C PHE A 17 -16.92 -5.39 23.23
N ASP A 18 -17.05 -4.86 24.45
CA ASP A 18 -18.04 -5.29 25.45
C ASP A 18 -19.48 -5.13 24.97
N ARG A 19 -19.75 -4.12 24.13
CA ARG A 19 -21.10 -3.86 23.58
C ARG A 19 -21.35 -4.59 22.26
N GLY A 20 -20.40 -5.44 21.84
CA GLY A 20 -20.49 -6.23 20.62
C GLY A 20 -20.42 -5.38 19.36
N GLU A 21 -21.20 -5.77 18.35
CA GLU A 21 -21.07 -5.29 16.97
C GLU A 21 -21.18 -3.77 16.80
N GLN A 22 -21.99 -3.10 17.63
CA GLN A 22 -22.17 -1.64 17.53
C GLN A 22 -20.88 -0.87 17.83
N GLU A 23 -20.08 -1.37 18.77
CA GLU A 23 -18.82 -0.75 19.18
C GLU A 23 -17.73 -0.96 18.11
N ILE A 24 -17.75 -2.12 17.46
CA ILE A 24 -16.90 -2.42 16.30
C ILE A 24 -17.23 -1.47 15.15
N VAL A 25 -18.51 -1.29 14.84
CA VAL A 25 -18.95 -0.41 13.75
C VAL A 25 -18.58 1.05 14.03
N GLU A 26 -18.70 1.50 15.27
CA GLU A 26 -18.30 2.87 15.65
C GLU A 26 -16.78 3.07 15.60
N HIS A 27 -16.00 2.07 16.03
CA HIS A 27 -14.54 2.12 15.92
C HIS A 27 -14.11 2.20 14.46
N VAL A 28 -14.65 1.33 13.60
CA VAL A 28 -14.34 1.30 12.16
C VAL A 28 -14.79 2.60 11.48
N LYS A 29 -15.95 3.16 11.84
CA LYS A 29 -16.41 4.45 11.30
C LYS A 29 -15.52 5.62 11.71
N ARG A 30 -14.97 5.60 12.93
CA ARG A 30 -14.03 6.62 13.40
C ARG A 30 -12.72 6.56 12.62
N ASP A 31 -12.19 5.36 12.41
CA ASP A 31 -10.95 5.15 11.66
C ASP A 31 -11.13 5.49 10.17
N LEU A 32 -12.27 5.13 9.57
CA LEU A 32 -12.59 5.49 8.18
C LEU A 32 -12.91 6.98 8.01
N GLY A 33 -13.52 7.64 9.01
CA GLY A 33 -13.78 9.08 8.99
C GLY A 33 -12.50 9.92 9.02
N GLN A 34 -11.43 9.42 9.63
CA GLN A 34 -10.09 10.01 9.52
C GLN A 34 -9.47 9.84 8.13
N ILE A 35 -9.90 8.84 7.36
CA ILE A 35 -9.44 8.61 5.98
C ILE A 35 -10.17 9.54 4.99
N GLU A 36 -11.40 9.99 5.30
CA GLU A 36 -12.17 10.88 4.42
C GLU A 36 -11.65 12.34 4.38
N GLU A 37 -10.90 12.79 5.38
CA GLU A 37 -10.15 14.07 5.31
C GLU A 37 -8.89 13.98 4.43
N ASP A 38 -8.44 12.77 4.07
CA ASP A 38 -7.29 12.53 3.20
C ASP A 38 -7.73 12.27 1.75
N LYS A 39 -8.69 13.08 1.27
CA LYS A 39 -9.05 13.11 -0.15
C LYS A 39 -7.86 13.60 -0.97
N ILE A 40 -7.15 12.65 -1.56
CA ILE A 40 -6.16 12.92 -2.61
C ILE A 40 -6.93 13.40 -3.85
N ASP A 41 -6.96 14.72 -4.05
CA ASP A 41 -7.32 15.32 -5.33
C ASP A 41 -6.33 14.85 -6.38
N ILE A 42 -6.80 14.02 -7.31
CA ILE A 42 -6.04 13.62 -8.49
C ILE A 42 -6.21 14.75 -9.52
N ASP A 43 -5.44 15.81 -9.34
CA ASP A 43 -5.33 16.87 -10.33
C ASP A 43 -4.49 16.36 -11.51
N SER A 44 -5.16 15.79 -12.50
CA SER A 44 -4.57 15.36 -13.76
C SER A 44 -4.46 16.56 -14.70
N ASP A 45 -3.63 17.54 -14.36
CA ASP A 45 -3.33 18.64 -15.28
C ASP A 45 -2.03 18.34 -16.04
N SER A 46 -2.25 17.80 -17.23
CA SER A 46 -1.25 17.57 -18.27
C SER A 46 -0.82 18.92 -18.82
N ASN A 47 0.42 19.34 -18.53
CA ASN A 47 1.06 20.37 -19.34
C ASN A 47 2.52 20.02 -19.66
N SER A 48 2.68 19.63 -20.92
CA SER A 48 3.93 19.31 -21.61
C SER A 48 4.89 20.49 -21.63
N ASN A 49 6.14 20.30 -21.21
CA ASN A 49 7.27 20.79 -22.01
C ASN A 49 8.63 20.21 -21.59
N SER A 50 9.41 19.84 -22.61
CA SER A 50 10.88 19.84 -22.65
C SER A 50 11.65 18.72 -21.92
N ASN A 51 12.07 17.73 -22.72
CA ASN A 51 13.37 17.05 -22.68
C ASN A 51 13.94 16.68 -21.29
N SER A 52 13.63 15.48 -20.76
CA SER A 52 14.63 14.56 -20.20
C SER A 52 13.98 13.22 -19.81
N ASP A 53 14.77 12.17 -19.99
CA ASP A 53 14.75 10.85 -19.34
C ASP A 53 13.49 9.97 -19.37
N SER A 54 13.63 8.85 -20.07
CA SER A 54 12.75 7.67 -19.97
C SER A 54 12.58 7.15 -18.55
N GLU A 55 13.48 7.50 -17.62
CA GLU A 55 13.42 7.12 -16.21
C GLU A 55 12.30 7.83 -15.45
N ASP A 56 12.00 9.09 -15.80
CA ASP A 56 10.89 9.85 -15.18
C ASP A 56 9.53 9.33 -15.65
N GLU A 57 9.43 8.88 -16.90
CA GLU A 57 8.21 8.26 -17.43
C GLU A 57 7.93 6.90 -16.74
N GLU A 58 8.97 6.11 -16.49
CA GLU A 58 8.87 4.82 -15.78
C GLU A 58 8.51 5.03 -14.29
N ALA A 59 9.10 6.03 -13.62
CA ALA A 59 8.77 6.38 -12.24
C ALA A 59 7.30 6.84 -12.10
N LEU A 60 6.80 7.63 -13.06
CA LEU A 60 5.39 8.03 -13.12
C LEU A 60 4.46 6.82 -13.32
N ARG A 61 4.85 5.86 -14.16
CA ARG A 61 4.09 4.61 -14.38
C ARG A 61 4.00 3.76 -13.12
N VAL A 62 5.13 3.53 -12.44
CA VAL A 62 5.17 2.78 -11.18
C VAL A 62 4.33 3.48 -10.09
N GLY A 63 4.39 4.81 -10.03
CA GLY A 63 3.54 5.59 -9.12
C GLY A 63 2.04 5.42 -9.38
N ASN A 64 1.64 5.35 -10.65
CA ASN A 64 0.25 5.10 -11.04
C ASN A 64 -0.18 3.66 -10.71
N ASP A 65 0.68 2.67 -10.90
CA ASP A 65 0.39 1.29 -10.57
C ASP A 65 0.24 1.08 -9.05
N ILE A 66 1.05 1.76 -8.24
CA ILE A 66 0.90 1.78 -6.77
C ILE A 66 -0.47 2.37 -6.37
N LYS A 67 -0.87 3.50 -6.97
CA LYS A 67 -2.18 4.11 -6.72
C LYS A 67 -3.33 3.17 -7.11
N MET A 68 -3.18 2.47 -8.24
CA MET A 68 -4.18 1.51 -8.70
C MET A 68 -4.31 0.33 -7.74
N CYS A 69 -3.20 -0.18 -7.20
CA CYS A 69 -3.22 -1.21 -6.16
C CYS A 69 -4.01 -0.75 -4.92
N CYS A 70 -3.77 0.46 -4.42
CA CYS A 70 -4.55 1.02 -3.30
C CYS A 70 -6.05 1.04 -3.58
N VAL A 71 -6.46 1.49 -4.78
CA VAL A 71 -7.88 1.55 -5.16
C VAL A 71 -8.48 0.14 -5.23
N MET A 72 -7.76 -0.83 -5.77
CA MET A 72 -8.22 -2.21 -5.86
C MET A 72 -8.32 -2.90 -4.51
N GLU A 73 -7.36 -2.69 -3.61
CA GLU A 73 -7.39 -3.19 -2.23
C GLU A 73 -8.63 -2.65 -1.49
N HIS A 74 -8.88 -1.34 -1.61
CA HIS A 74 -10.07 -0.72 -1.04
C HIS A 74 -11.38 -1.24 -1.66
N ALA A 75 -11.40 -1.48 -2.98
CA ALA A 75 -12.56 -2.08 -3.64
C ALA A 75 -12.81 -3.52 -3.16
N CYS A 76 -11.76 -4.31 -2.91
CA CYS A 76 -11.88 -5.64 -2.33
C CYS A 76 -12.48 -5.59 -0.92
N LEU A 77 -12.03 -4.66 -0.08
CA LEU A 77 -12.59 -4.48 1.27
C LEU A 77 -14.06 -4.06 1.24
N LYS A 78 -14.44 -3.21 0.28
CA LYS A 78 -15.78 -2.59 0.24
C LYS A 78 -16.84 -3.40 -0.47
N TYR A 79 -16.47 -4.19 -1.49
CA TYR A 79 -17.44 -4.78 -2.43
C TYR A 79 -17.30 -6.28 -2.64
N ALA A 80 -16.21 -6.91 -2.19
CA ALA A 80 -15.98 -8.31 -2.51
C ALA A 80 -16.71 -9.25 -1.52
N GLN A 81 -17.17 -10.39 -2.03
CA GLN A 81 -17.80 -11.44 -1.23
C GLN A 81 -16.72 -12.21 -0.45
N LEU A 82 -17.04 -12.62 0.79
CA LEU A 82 -16.11 -13.14 1.80
C LEU A 82 -15.09 -14.16 1.26
N ASP A 83 -15.52 -15.10 0.40
CA ASP A 83 -14.67 -16.22 -0.02
C ASP A 83 -13.78 -15.92 -1.24
N SER A 84 -14.16 -15.01 -2.14
CA SER A 84 -13.37 -14.67 -3.34
C SER A 84 -12.48 -13.44 -3.16
N SER A 85 -12.74 -12.66 -2.10
CA SER A 85 -12.03 -11.42 -1.79
C SER A 85 -10.62 -11.63 -1.23
N LEU A 86 -10.41 -12.70 -0.46
CA LEU A 86 -9.21 -12.86 0.35
C LEU A 86 -7.98 -13.16 -0.50
N GLU A 87 -8.10 -14.09 -1.47
CA GLU A 87 -6.99 -14.46 -2.35
C GLU A 87 -6.58 -13.26 -3.23
N LEU A 88 -7.54 -12.55 -3.80
CA LEU A 88 -7.27 -11.35 -4.60
C LEU A 88 -6.61 -10.25 -3.76
N MET A 89 -7.10 -10.01 -2.55
CA MET A 89 -6.52 -9.02 -1.63
C MET A 89 -5.09 -9.40 -1.24
N GLN A 90 -4.82 -10.68 -0.98
CA GLN A 90 -3.48 -11.16 -0.69
C GLN A 90 -2.52 -10.94 -1.87
N GLN A 91 -2.95 -11.26 -3.10
CA GLN A 91 -2.14 -11.05 -4.30
C GLN A 91 -1.88 -9.56 -4.56
N LEU A 92 -2.89 -8.71 -4.39
CA LEU A 92 -2.75 -7.25 -4.51
C LEU A 92 -1.75 -6.70 -3.50
N HIS A 93 -1.81 -7.12 -2.24
CA HIS A 93 -0.87 -6.68 -1.21
C HIS A 93 0.57 -7.09 -1.50
N ILE A 94 0.79 -8.32 -1.98
CA ILE A 94 2.12 -8.80 -2.37
C ILE A 94 2.66 -7.95 -3.53
N PHE A 95 1.83 -7.73 -4.55
CA PHE A 95 2.20 -6.96 -5.73
C PHE A 95 2.50 -5.49 -5.39
N HIS A 96 1.65 -4.85 -4.60
CA HIS A 96 1.82 -3.48 -4.12
C HIS A 96 3.12 -3.33 -3.31
N SER A 97 3.41 -4.29 -2.42
CA SER A 97 4.66 -4.31 -1.65
C SER A 97 5.89 -4.44 -2.55
N HIS A 98 5.80 -5.29 -3.58
CA HIS A 98 6.86 -5.44 -4.58
C HIS A 98 7.10 -4.14 -5.35
N LEU A 99 6.05 -3.49 -5.85
CA LEU A 99 6.17 -2.20 -6.56
C LEU A 99 6.84 -1.12 -5.69
N ARG A 100 6.48 -1.02 -4.41
CA ARG A 100 7.14 -0.08 -3.48
C ARG A 100 8.61 -0.40 -3.30
N ALA A 101 8.96 -1.67 -3.15
CA ALA A 101 10.35 -2.09 -3.00
C ALA A 101 11.16 -1.77 -4.26
N THR A 102 10.63 -2.06 -5.45
CA THR A 102 11.25 -1.73 -6.74
C THR A 102 11.42 -0.22 -6.90
N ALA A 103 10.38 0.57 -6.63
CA ALA A 103 10.46 2.03 -6.70
C ALA A 103 11.57 2.59 -5.78
N MET A 104 11.67 2.09 -4.54
CA MET A 104 12.72 2.50 -3.60
C MET A 104 14.12 2.07 -4.04
N GLN A 105 14.26 0.91 -4.68
CA GLN A 105 15.53 0.46 -5.25
C GLN A 105 15.97 1.38 -6.39
N THR A 106 15.06 1.74 -7.30
CA THR A 106 15.33 2.69 -8.40
C THR A 106 15.77 4.06 -7.86
N VAL A 107 15.11 4.57 -6.83
CA VAL A 107 15.48 5.84 -6.18
C VAL A 107 16.87 5.77 -5.52
N LYS A 108 17.23 4.63 -4.92
CA LYS A 108 18.59 4.44 -4.36
C LYS A 108 19.65 4.38 -5.46
N GLN A 109 19.35 3.70 -6.56
CA GLN A 109 20.27 3.53 -7.69
C GLN A 109 20.56 4.89 -8.36
N THR A 110 19.52 5.65 -8.68
CA THR A 110 19.62 7.00 -9.26
C THR A 110 20.40 7.96 -8.37
N MET A 111 20.18 7.94 -7.05
CA MET A 111 20.98 8.73 -6.10
C MET A 111 22.46 8.34 -6.10
N LEU A 112 22.78 7.05 -6.16
CA LEU A 112 24.16 6.56 -6.23
C LEU A 112 24.82 6.98 -7.55
N ASP A 113 24.13 6.84 -8.68
CA ASP A 113 24.64 7.19 -10.00
C ASP A 113 24.94 8.69 -10.09
N HIS A 114 24.06 9.54 -9.54
CA HIS A 114 24.31 10.98 -9.46
C HIS A 114 25.51 11.32 -8.56
N PHE A 115 25.67 10.63 -7.42
CA PHE A 115 26.82 10.84 -6.54
C PHE A 115 28.14 10.45 -7.22
N VAL A 116 28.19 9.29 -7.87
CA VAL A 116 29.39 8.79 -8.58
C VAL A 116 29.73 9.69 -9.77
N SER A 117 28.74 10.09 -10.55
CA SER A 117 28.93 11.00 -11.69
C SER A 117 29.48 12.36 -11.27
N ARG A 118 29.02 12.88 -10.12
CA ARG A 118 29.53 14.12 -9.54
C ARG A 118 30.95 14.00 -8.97
N ALA A 119 31.30 12.84 -8.41
CA ALA A 119 32.63 12.60 -7.86
C ALA A 119 33.71 12.34 -8.94
N GLY A 120 33.32 11.87 -10.13
CA GLY A 120 34.24 11.60 -11.25
C GLY A 120 34.61 12.83 -12.12
N HIS A 121 34.15 14.03 -11.77
CA HIS A 121 34.49 15.29 -12.45
C HIS A 121 35.32 16.25 -11.58
N ALA A 122 35.86 15.76 -10.45
CA ALA A 122 36.73 16.50 -9.54
C ALA A 122 38.21 16.15 -9.72
#